data_AF-A0A6A0R6E1-F1
#
_entry.id   AF-A0A6A0R6E1-F1
#
_cell.length_a   1.000
_cell.length_b   1.000
_cell.length_c   1.000
_cell.angle_alpha   90.00
_cell.angle_beta   90.00
_cell.angle_gamma   90.00
#
_symmetry.space_group_name_H-M   'P 1'
#
loop_
_entity.id
_entity.type
_entity.pdbx_description
1 polymer ?
#
loop_
_entity_poly.entity_id
_entity_poly.type
_entity_poly.pdbx_seq_one_letter_code
_entity_poly.pdbx_strand_id
1 'polypeptide(L)'
;MKKTAYLLALFLFFSACEEEEKLPDYLLSEERFTEVLTEVQIAESIVRLGYHRYPDSLYRNDSIYGAAFRKMEISQAIFDSNMNYYLDHPKQLAKIYDQVLINLSTRTAELKAKQVPLLEDLPKETP
;
A
#
# COMPACT_ATOMS: atom_id res chain seq x y z
N MET A 1 -30.56 48.52 13.00
CA MET A 1 -29.78 47.59 13.87
C MET A 1 -30.49 46.25 14.12
N LYS A 2 -31.82 46.19 14.25
CA LYS A 2 -32.55 44.90 14.41
C LYS A 2 -32.58 44.05 13.12
N LYS A 3 -32.75 44.67 11.94
CA LYS A 3 -32.81 43.97 10.64
C LYS A 3 -31.48 43.32 10.21
N THR A 4 -30.35 43.92 10.58
CA THR A 4 -29.02 43.38 10.34
C THR A 4 -28.71 42.17 11.24
N ALA A 5 -29.28 42.13 12.45
CA ALA A 5 -29.17 40.97 13.33
C ALA A 5 -29.92 39.75 12.78
N TYR A 6 -31.07 39.94 12.11
CA TYR A 6 -31.78 38.86 11.43
C TYR A 6 -31.00 38.27 10.24
N LEU A 7 -30.30 39.11 9.47
CA LEU A 7 -29.46 38.65 8.36
C LEU A 7 -28.23 37.85 8.85
N LEU A 8 -27.64 38.26 9.97
CA LEU A 8 -26.51 37.54 10.59
C LEU A 8 -26.95 36.19 11.19
N ALA A 9 -28.13 36.15 11.79
CA ALA A 9 -28.71 34.92 12.34
C ALA A 9 -29.10 33.91 11.25
N LEU A 10 -29.55 34.37 10.07
CA LEU A 10 -29.89 33.51 8.94
C LEU A 10 -28.65 32.86 8.29
N PHE A 11 -27.49 33.53 8.33
CA PHE A 11 -26.25 33.02 7.77
C PHE A 11 -25.62 31.90 8.63
N LEU A 12 -25.84 31.92 9.94
CA LEU A 12 -25.36 30.89 10.88
C LEU A 12 -26.10 29.55 10.78
N PHE A 13 -27.28 29.50 10.15
CA PHE A 13 -28.03 28.26 9.96
C PHE A 13 -27.54 27.41 8.77
N PHE A 14 -26.73 27.97 7.86
CA PHE A 14 -26.22 27.26 6.68
C PHE A 14 -24.86 26.58 6.88
N SER A 15 -24.21 26.73 8.03
CA SER A 15 -22.85 26.20 8.28
C SER A 15 -22.81 24.91 9.11
N ALA A 16 -23.94 24.27 9.40
CA ALA A 16 -24.02 23.17 10.37
C ALA A 16 -24.30 21.79 9.77
N CYS A 17 -23.96 21.57 8.50
CA CYS A 17 -24.00 20.24 7.90
C CYS A 17 -22.57 19.80 7.58
N GLU A 18 -21.82 19.45 8.62
CA GLU A 18 -20.64 18.60 8.46
C GLU A 18 -21.20 17.18 8.39
N GLU A 19 -21.44 16.70 7.17
CA GLU A 19 -21.86 15.33 6.94
C GLU A 19 -20.65 14.45 7.29
N GLU A 20 -20.74 13.68 8.39
CA GLU A 20 -19.71 12.69 8.72
C GLU A 20 -19.57 11.76 7.53
N GLU A 21 -18.45 11.90 6.81
CA GLU A 21 -18.17 11.13 5.61
C GLU A 21 -18.05 9.65 6.01
N LYS A 22 -19.09 8.87 5.71
CA LYS A 22 -19.09 7.44 6.02
C LYS A 22 -18.08 6.75 5.12
N LEU A 23 -16.97 6.33 5.71
CA LEU A 23 -15.95 5.55 5.02
C LEU A 23 -16.56 4.23 4.50
N PRO A 24 -16.17 3.78 3.31
CA PRO A 24 -16.63 2.49 2.80
C PRO A 24 -16.15 1.31 3.66
N ASP A 25 -16.98 0.29 3.83
CA ASP A 25 -16.66 -0.89 4.66
C ASP A 25 -15.44 -1.68 4.17
N TYR A 26 -15.06 -1.54 2.90
CA TYR A 26 -13.89 -2.20 2.31
C TYR A 26 -12.58 -1.46 2.57
N LEU A 27 -12.64 -0.23 3.10
CA LEU A 27 -11.48 0.64 3.24
C LEU A 27 -10.58 0.15 4.38
N LEU A 28 -9.35 -0.21 4.02
CA LEU A 28 -8.27 -0.52 4.93
C LEU A 28 -7.72 0.78 5.53
N SER A 29 -7.18 0.71 6.75
CA SER A 29 -6.44 1.83 7.32
C SER A 29 -5.19 2.16 6.51
N GLU A 30 -4.66 3.38 6.61
CA GLU A 30 -3.42 3.78 5.94
C GLU A 30 -2.27 2.82 6.29
N GLU A 31 -2.17 2.43 7.57
CA GLU A 31 -1.19 1.46 8.07
C GLU A 31 -1.37 0.08 7.42
N ARG A 32 -2.60 -0.45 7.41
CA ARG A 32 -2.86 -1.77 6.81
C ARG A 32 -2.61 -1.77 5.31
N PHE A 33 -3.04 -0.72 4.60
CA PHE A 33 -2.80 -0.62 3.17
C PHE A 33 -1.32 -0.43 2.84
N THR A 34 -0.55 0.22 3.71
CA THR A 34 0.92 0.32 3.59
C THR A 34 1.57 -1.06 3.61
N GLU A 35 1.18 -1.95 4.54
CA GLU A 35 1.70 -3.33 4.58
C GLU A 35 1.33 -4.09 3.30
N VAL A 36 0.07 -3.97 2.87
CA VAL A 36 -0.44 -4.61 1.65
C VAL A 36 0.36 -4.17 0.43
N LEU A 37 0.49 -2.86 0.25
CA LEU A 37 1.20 -2.28 -0.88
C LEU A 37 2.68 -2.65 -0.84
N THR A 38 3.29 -2.76 0.34
CA THR A 38 4.67 -3.27 0.49
C THR A 38 4.81 -4.68 -0.09
N GLU A 39 3.91 -5.62 0.24
CA GLU A 39 3.97 -6.98 -0.31
C GLU A 39 3.70 -7.02 -1.82
N VAL A 40 2.79 -6.18 -2.32
CA VAL A 40 2.53 -6.08 -3.76
C VAL A 40 3.74 -5.52 -4.51
N GLN A 41 4.47 -4.55 -3.97
CA GLN A 41 5.70 -4.04 -4.58
C GLN A 41 6.83 -5.09 -4.58
N ILE A 42 6.88 -5.95 -3.57
CA ILE A 42 7.80 -7.10 -3.58
C ILE A 42 7.41 -8.09 -4.68
N ALA A 43 6.12 -8.43 -4.80
CA ALA A 43 5.61 -9.27 -5.89
C ALA A 43 5.92 -8.69 -7.27
N GLU A 44 5.68 -7.39 -7.48
CA GLU A 44 6.03 -6.65 -8.70
C GLU A 44 7.52 -6.77 -9.02
N SER A 45 8.39 -6.64 -8.02
CA SER A 45 9.84 -6.76 -8.22
C SER A 45 10.25 -8.15 -8.73
N ILE A 46 9.64 -9.21 -8.20
CA ILE A 46 9.88 -10.60 -8.63
C ILE A 46 9.45 -10.79 -10.08
N VAL A 47 8.27 -10.27 -10.44
CA VAL A 47 7.75 -10.31 -11.81
C VAL A 47 8.68 -9.55 -12.77
N ARG A 48 9.09 -8.33 -12.43
CA ARG A 48 9.96 -7.49 -13.27
C ARG A 48 11.35 -8.06 -13.50
N LEU A 49 11.94 -8.67 -12.46
CA LEU A 49 13.24 -9.32 -12.58
C LEU A 49 13.22 -10.53 -13.50
N GLY A 50 12.03 -11.02 -13.88
CA GLY A 50 11.89 -11.98 -14.95
C GLY A 50 12.38 -13.38 -14.60
N TYR A 51 12.45 -13.73 -13.31
CA TYR A 51 12.71 -15.09 -12.81
C TYR A 51 11.68 -16.12 -13.36
N HIS A 52 10.66 -15.68 -14.10
CA HIS A 52 9.56 -16.47 -14.61
C HIS A 52 9.31 -16.32 -16.13
N ARG A 53 10.29 -15.87 -16.91
CA ARG A 53 10.19 -15.78 -18.39
C ARG A 53 10.15 -17.17 -19.04
N TYR A 54 8.97 -17.77 -19.06
CA TYR A 54 8.62 -19.02 -19.75
C TYR A 54 7.30 -18.80 -20.53
N PRO A 55 6.87 -19.73 -21.39
CA PRO A 55 5.62 -19.60 -22.16
C PRO A 55 4.39 -19.27 -21.27
N ASP A 56 4.38 -19.78 -20.03
CA ASP A 56 3.29 -19.58 -19.05
C ASP A 56 3.53 -18.37 -18.12
N SER A 57 4.26 -17.35 -18.58
CA SER A 57 4.68 -16.21 -17.74
C SER A 57 3.51 -15.42 -17.15
N LEU A 58 2.39 -15.28 -17.87
CA LEU A 58 1.18 -14.60 -17.37
C LEU A 58 0.57 -15.32 -16.15
N TYR A 59 0.35 -16.63 -16.27
CA TYR A 59 -0.18 -17.44 -15.17
C TYR A 59 0.73 -17.40 -13.93
N ARG A 60 2.05 -17.37 -14.15
CA ARG A 60 3.05 -17.26 -13.08
C ARG A 60 3.00 -15.89 -12.40
N ASN A 61 2.84 -14.81 -13.16
CA ASN A 61 2.71 -13.47 -12.61
C ASN A 61 1.47 -13.34 -11.72
N ASP A 62 0.31 -13.82 -12.20
CA ASP A 62 -0.94 -13.82 -11.44
C ASP A 62 -0.79 -14.61 -10.13
N SER A 63 -0.09 -15.75 -10.18
CA SER A 63 0.20 -16.55 -8.99
C SER A 63 1.08 -15.80 -7.97
N ILE A 64 1.96 -14.90 -8.40
CA ILE A 64 2.87 -14.14 -7.52
C ILE A 64 2.12 -13.01 -6.81
N TYR A 65 1.33 -12.22 -7.53
CA TYR A 65 0.44 -11.25 -6.88
C TYR A 65 -0.59 -11.94 -5.99
N GLY A 66 -1.15 -13.06 -6.45
CA GLY A 66 -2.04 -13.90 -5.65
C GLY A 66 -1.40 -14.39 -4.35
N ALA A 67 -0.09 -14.67 -4.34
CA ALA A 67 0.63 -15.03 -3.12
C ALA A 67 0.76 -13.84 -2.16
N ALA A 68 1.02 -12.63 -2.66
CA ALA A 68 1.02 -11.41 -1.85
C ALA A 68 -0.34 -11.15 -1.22
N PHE A 69 -1.43 -11.28 -1.98
CA PHE A 69 -2.79 -11.10 -1.46
C PHE A 69 -3.15 -12.12 -0.39
N ARG A 70 -2.82 -13.41 -0.61
CA ARG A 70 -3.01 -14.46 0.41
C ARG A 70 -2.23 -14.19 1.68
N LYS A 71 -0.97 -13.75 1.57
CA LYS A 71 -0.14 -13.39 2.73
C LYS A 71 -0.75 -12.27 3.57
N MET A 72 -1.42 -11.34 2.89
CA MET A 72 -2.09 -10.20 3.52
C MET A 72 -3.56 -10.46 3.85
N GLU A 73 -4.05 -11.68 3.63
CA GLU A 73 -5.44 -12.08 3.91
C GLU A 73 -6.48 -11.17 3.24
N ILE A 74 -6.19 -10.70 2.02
CA ILE A 74 -7.12 -9.89 1.22
C ILE A 74 -7.39 -10.53 -0.14
N SER A 75 -8.46 -10.10 -0.80
CA SER A 75 -8.69 -10.37 -2.20
C SER A 75 -8.08 -9.28 -3.08
N GLN A 76 -7.85 -9.59 -4.37
CA GLN A 76 -7.44 -8.59 -5.36
C GLN A 76 -8.47 -7.45 -5.45
N ALA A 77 -9.76 -7.75 -5.37
CA ALA A 77 -10.81 -6.73 -5.40
C ALA A 77 -10.71 -5.74 -4.23
N ILE A 78 -10.34 -6.20 -3.03
CA ILE A 78 -10.08 -5.32 -1.88
C ILE A 78 -8.86 -4.43 -2.15
N PHE A 79 -7.78 -4.98 -2.70
CA PHE A 79 -6.61 -4.18 -3.08
C PHE A 79 -6.97 -3.10 -4.11
N ASP A 80 -7.63 -3.47 -5.20
CA ASP A 80 -8.01 -2.54 -6.27
C ASP A 80 -8.95 -1.43 -5.77
N SER A 81 -9.90 -1.78 -4.89
CA SER A 81 -10.84 -0.82 -4.30
C SER A 81 -10.13 0.18 -3.37
N ASN A 82 -9.15 -0.28 -2.60
CA ASN A 82 -8.34 0.57 -1.73
C ASN A 82 -7.36 1.44 -2.52
N MET A 83 -6.74 0.90 -3.57
CA MET A 83 -5.89 1.68 -4.47
C MET A 83 -6.67 2.81 -5.13
N ASN A 84 -7.86 2.52 -5.68
CA ASN A 84 -8.74 3.53 -6.25
C ASN A 84 -9.12 4.61 -5.24
N TYR A 85 -9.49 4.21 -4.02
CA TYR A 85 -9.78 5.18 -2.96
C TYR A 85 -8.58 6.10 -2.69
N TYR A 86 -7.39 5.54 -2.47
CA TYR A 86 -6.22 6.37 -2.14
C TYR A 86 -5.70 7.21 -3.33
N LEU A 87 -5.96 6.81 -4.58
CA LEU A 87 -5.68 7.64 -5.75
C LEU A 87 -6.47 8.96 -5.71
N ASP A 88 -7.70 8.95 -5.20
CA ASP A 88 -8.51 10.15 -4.99
C ASP A 88 -8.07 10.95 -3.74
N HIS A 89 -7.20 10.37 -2.90
CA HIS A 89 -6.69 10.97 -1.67
C HIS A 89 -5.15 11.12 -1.69
N PRO A 90 -4.59 11.97 -2.58
CA PRO A 90 -3.17 11.98 -2.90
C PRO A 90 -2.25 12.29 -1.69
N LYS A 91 -2.72 13.07 -0.70
CA LYS A 91 -1.95 13.33 0.52
C LYS A 91 -1.78 12.09 1.39
N GLN A 92 -2.79 11.23 1.46
CA GLN A 92 -2.72 9.96 2.19
C GLN A 92 -1.87 8.97 1.41
N LEU A 93 -2.10 8.87 0.10
CA LEU A 93 -1.31 7.99 -0.77
C LEU A 93 0.19 8.33 -0.74
N ALA A 94 0.56 9.60 -0.71
CA ALA A 94 1.96 10.02 -0.58
C ALA A 94 2.60 9.48 0.71
N LYS A 95 1.92 9.61 1.86
CA LYS A 95 2.40 9.06 3.14
C LYS A 95 2.55 7.54 3.10
N ILE A 96 1.57 6.85 2.50
CA ILE A 96 1.61 5.40 2.31
C ILE A 96 2.86 5.02 1.50
N TYR A 97 3.13 5.70 0.39
CA TYR A 97 4.33 5.44 -0.42
C TYR A 97 5.63 5.75 0.32
N ASP A 98 5.71 6.85 1.07
CA ASP A 98 6.88 7.16 1.90
C ASP A 98 7.17 6.01 2.88
N GLN A 99 6.13 5.48 3.52
CA GLN A 99 6.28 4.37 4.45
C GLN A 99 6.58 3.04 3.75
N VAL A 100 6.03 2.78 2.56
CA VAL A 100 6.38 1.62 1.73
C VAL A 100 7.88 1.65 1.38
N LEU A 101 8.42 2.81 1.01
CA LEU A 101 9.86 2.97 0.72
C LEU A 101 10.73 2.65 1.94
N ILE A 102 10.32 3.14 3.12
CA ILE A 102 10.99 2.81 4.39
C ILE A 102 10.95 1.29 4.64
N ASN A 103 9.78 0.66 4.52
CA ASN A 103 9.61 -0.78 4.75
C ASN A 103 10.50 -1.61 3.81
N LEU A 104 10.53 -1.26 2.52
CA LEU A 104 11.37 -1.94 1.52
C LEU A 104 12.85 -1.76 1.81
N SER A 105 13.28 -0.55 2.19
CA SER A 105 14.67 -0.26 2.57
C SER A 105 15.11 -1.07 3.79
N THR A 106 14.30 -1.09 4.84
CA THR A 106 14.56 -1.85 6.07
C THR A 106 14.67 -3.33 5.79
N ARG A 107 13.70 -3.91 5.07
CA ARG A 107 13.74 -5.35 4.71
C ARG A 107 14.95 -5.69 3.85
N THR A 108 15.33 -4.81 2.93
CA THR A 108 16.54 -4.99 2.11
C THR A 108 17.81 -4.98 2.97
N ALA A 109 17.91 -4.08 3.95
CA ALA A 109 19.03 -4.02 4.88
C ALA A 109 19.11 -5.30 5.74
N GLU A 110 17.97 -5.78 6.25
CA GLU A 110 17.89 -7.03 7.02
C GLU A 110 18.31 -8.25 6.20
N LEU A 111 17.88 -8.34 4.93
CA LEU A 111 18.27 -9.43 4.04
C LEU A 111 19.78 -9.42 3.78
N LYS A 112 20.38 -8.25 3.53
CA LYS A 112 21.83 -8.11 3.37
C LYS A 112 22.59 -8.52 4.63
N ALA A 113 22.12 -8.07 5.80
CA ALA A 113 22.72 -8.43 7.09
C ALA A 113 22.66 -9.94 7.36
N LYS A 114 21.61 -10.64 6.91
CA LYS A 114 21.49 -12.11 7.01
C LYS A 114 22.33 -12.85 5.96
N GLN A 115 22.54 -12.28 4.78
CA GLN A 115 23.40 -12.87 3.75
C GLN A 115 24.87 -12.89 4.16
N VAL A 116 25.38 -11.86 4.84
CA VAL A 116 26.79 -11.77 5.24
C VAL A 116 27.26 -13.00 6.06
N PRO A 117 26.54 -13.44 7.11
CA PRO A 117 26.85 -14.69 7.83
C PRO A 117 26.76 -15.95 6.94
N LEU A 118 25.73 -16.05 6.09
CA LEU A 118 25.52 -17.21 5.20
C LEU A 118 26.65 -17.38 4.16
N LEU A 119 27.32 -16.30 3.75
CA LEU A 119 28.43 -16.34 2.79
C LEU A 119 29.78 -16.65 3.46
N GLU A 120 29.94 -16.38 4.76
CA GLU A 120 31.15 -16.72 5.53
C GLU A 120 31.26 -18.23 5.80
N ASP A 121 30.12 -18.92 5.90
CA ASP A 121 30.03 -20.37 6.12
C ASP A 121 30.12 -21.20 4.82
N LEU A 122 30.14 -20.56 3.65
CA LEU A 122 30.34 -21.27 2.38
C LEU A 122 31.81 -21.71 2.26
N PRO A 123 32.08 -22.95 1.83
CA PRO A 123 33.44 -23.37 1.52
C PRO A 123 34.01 -22.43 0.46
N LYS A 124 35.10 -21.75 0.79
CA LYS A 124 35.80 -20.89 -0.16
C LYS A 124 36.24 -21.78 -1.32
N GLU A 125 35.70 -21.57 -2.51
CA GLU A 125 36.20 -22.24 -3.70
C GLU A 125 37.66 -21.86 -3.87
N THR A 126 38.53 -22.85 -3.65
CA THR A 126 39.96 -22.73 -3.91
C THR A 126 40.20 -22.69 -5.43
N PRO A 127 41.06 -21.79 -5.92
CA PRO A 127 41.35 -21.67 -7.35
C PRO A 127 41.99 -22.92 -7.96
#